data_AF-A0A818QW50-F1
#
_entry.id   AF-A0A818QW50-F1
#
_cell.length_a   1.000
_cell.length_b   1.000
_cell.length_c   1.000
_cell.angle_alpha   90.00
_cell.angle_beta   90.00
_cell.angle_gamma   90.00
#
_symmetry.space_group_name_H-M   'P 1'
#
loop_
_entity.id
_entity.type
_entity.pdbx_description
1 polymer ?
#
loop_
_entity_poly.entity_id
_entity_poly.type
_entity_poly.pdbx_seq_one_letter_code
_entity_poly.pdbx_strand_id
1 'polypeptide(L)'
;MQSSDTLEFKTYKVGDNKQNVRKQISNGNQGLTAAPRVHNEYIEAEHTWYEEIAGVVSNDDDPNMLCSTFRVWFIGLFFVVSFTVVNTYFHYRMKRIVLDGSHIFLLSFVLGKFLAFVLPKKSFRLWPNTNYCFSFNPGPFTIKEHVLIVAMANLSNTSYALNPIDVQKVYYKKSIHPILTFGFILSSQLIGYGIAALLVHTILYHGKDILKQFRTSLQNRDNDIHCRLMARYDETPEWWFTILFILPMVISMVVCYFSELLSWYYLLIAIPIGLVRILPLGILGGSTGINP
;
A
#
# COMPACT_ATOMS: atom_id res chain seq x y z
N MET A 1 14.86 39.17 41.95
CA MET A 1 13.40 39.27 41.71
C MET A 1 13.20 39.46 40.22
N GLN A 2 12.97 38.37 39.49
CA GLN A 2 12.66 38.40 38.06
C GLN A 2 11.36 37.60 37.93
N SER A 3 10.30 38.28 37.51
CA SER A 3 8.93 37.82 37.64
C SER A 3 8.63 36.72 36.63
N SER A 4 7.95 35.69 37.09
CA SER A 4 7.53 34.51 36.36
C SER A 4 6.41 34.88 35.37
N ASP A 5 6.72 34.90 34.07
CA ASP A 5 5.71 34.99 33.02
C ASP A 5 5.04 33.62 32.85
N THR A 6 3.78 33.57 33.26
CA THR A 6 2.88 32.43 33.12
C THR A 6 2.26 32.48 31.73
N LEU A 7 2.49 31.44 30.92
CA LEU A 7 1.84 31.26 29.63
C LEU A 7 0.36 30.93 29.85
N GLU A 8 -0.52 31.93 29.76
CA GLU A 8 -1.97 31.73 29.73
C GLU A 8 -2.38 31.05 28.41
N PHE A 9 -2.82 29.79 28.50
CA PHE A 9 -3.51 29.10 27.41
C PHE A 9 -4.93 29.68 27.24
N LYS A 10 -5.09 30.61 26.28
CA LYS A 10 -6.41 31.03 25.81
C LYS A 10 -7.07 29.89 25.03
N THR A 11 -8.04 29.23 25.65
CA THR A 11 -8.91 28.26 24.97
C THR A 11 -9.95 29.01 24.13
N TYR A 12 -9.71 29.15 22.83
CA TYR A 12 -10.69 29.67 21.89
C TYR A 12 -11.74 28.58 21.60
N LYS A 13 -12.98 28.74 22.09
CA LYS A 13 -14.10 27.85 21.76
C LYS A 13 -14.51 28.06 20.30
N VAL A 14 -14.09 27.13 19.43
CA VAL A 14 -14.24 27.15 17.94
C VAL A 14 -15.70 27.08 17.43
N GLY A 15 -16.68 26.81 18.29
CA GLY A 15 -18.07 26.59 17.90
C GLY A 15 -18.81 27.82 17.36
N ASP A 16 -18.67 28.98 18.01
CA ASP A 16 -19.49 30.16 17.68
C ASP A 16 -19.00 30.92 16.44
N ASN A 17 -17.70 30.89 16.16
CA ASN A 17 -17.13 31.70 15.07
C ASN A 17 -17.43 31.11 13.68
N LYS A 18 -17.51 29.78 13.54
CA LYS A 18 -17.86 29.14 12.25
C LYS A 18 -19.26 29.53 11.76
N GLN A 19 -20.22 29.71 12.66
CA GLN A 19 -21.58 30.14 12.28
C GLN A 19 -21.64 31.62 11.90
N ASN A 20 -20.88 32.48 12.59
CA ASN A 20 -20.82 33.90 12.29
C ASN A 20 -20.15 34.18 10.93
N VAL A 21 -19.07 33.47 10.61
CA VAL A 21 -18.41 33.66 9.31
C VAL A 21 -19.23 33.07 8.15
N ARG A 22 -19.96 31.96 8.37
CA ARG A 22 -20.92 31.44 7.37
C ARG A 22 -22.09 32.41 7.12
N LYS A 23 -22.54 33.14 8.16
CA LYS A 23 -23.55 34.22 8.03
C LYS A 23 -22.99 35.44 7.31
N GLN A 24 -21.73 35.79 7.51
CA GLN A 24 -21.07 36.89 6.80
C GLN A 24 -20.87 36.59 5.30
N ILE A 25 -20.62 35.34 4.92
CA ILE A 25 -20.55 34.92 3.50
C ILE A 25 -21.94 34.92 2.84
N SER A 26 -23.01 34.63 3.60
CA SER A 26 -24.40 34.67 3.10
C SER A 26 -24.93 36.07 2.82
N ASN A 27 -24.43 37.10 3.52
CA ASN A 27 -24.82 38.49 3.31
C ASN A 27 -23.83 39.15 2.34
N GLY A 28 -23.94 38.83 1.06
CA GLY A 28 -23.02 39.24 0.00
C GLY A 28 -23.01 40.73 -0.32
N ASN A 29 -22.52 41.59 0.57
CA ASN A 29 -22.35 43.02 0.29
C ASN A 29 -21.29 43.74 1.17
N GLN A 30 -20.12 43.13 1.41
CA GLN A 30 -18.94 43.89 1.81
C GLN A 30 -17.76 43.50 0.90
N GLY A 31 -17.17 44.53 0.27
CA GLY A 31 -16.32 44.43 -0.91
C GLY A 31 -15.04 43.61 -0.76
N LEU A 32 -14.37 43.45 -1.90
CA LEU A 32 -13.14 42.67 -2.17
C LEU A 32 -11.98 42.82 -1.16
N THR A 33 -12.05 43.75 -0.20
CA THR A 33 -11.05 43.96 0.85
C THR A 33 -11.27 43.10 2.10
N ALA A 34 -12.46 42.53 2.31
CA ALA A 34 -12.76 41.63 3.44
C ALA A 34 -12.46 40.14 3.14
N ALA A 35 -12.60 39.73 1.88
CA ALA A 35 -12.33 38.37 1.42
C ALA A 35 -10.91 37.84 1.77
N PRO A 36 -9.81 38.59 1.59
CA PRO A 36 -8.48 38.10 1.96
C PRO A 36 -8.29 38.00 3.47
N ARG A 37 -8.93 38.86 4.27
CA ARG A 37 -8.85 38.78 5.74
C ARG A 37 -9.56 37.57 6.30
N VAL A 38 -10.78 37.31 5.84
CA VAL A 38 -11.56 36.14 6.25
C VAL A 38 -10.86 34.85 5.79
N HIS A 39 -10.32 34.82 4.56
CA HIS A 39 -9.54 33.69 4.07
C HIS A 39 -8.26 33.46 4.88
N ASN A 40 -7.53 34.52 5.24
CA ASN A 40 -6.34 34.41 6.09
C ASN A 40 -6.67 33.97 7.52
N GLU A 41 -7.79 34.42 8.08
CA GLU A 41 -8.24 33.99 9.41
C GLU A 41 -8.72 32.53 9.40
N TYR A 42 -9.31 32.07 8.29
CA TYR A 42 -9.57 30.64 8.06
C TYR A 42 -8.28 29.84 7.91
N ILE A 43 -7.28 30.34 7.19
CA ILE A 43 -5.96 29.72 6.99
C ILE A 43 -5.16 29.68 8.31
N GLU A 44 -5.20 30.73 9.12
CA GLU A 44 -4.60 30.75 10.47
C GLU A 44 -5.34 29.81 11.42
N ALA A 45 -6.67 29.80 11.36
CA ALA A 45 -7.47 28.79 12.03
C ALA A 45 -7.23 27.38 11.48
N GLU A 46 -6.75 27.24 10.24
CA GLU A 46 -6.33 26.00 9.57
C GLU A 46 -4.98 25.52 10.10
N HIS A 47 -3.99 26.41 10.13
CA HIS A 47 -2.64 26.15 10.58
C HIS A 47 -2.53 25.93 12.09
N THR A 48 -3.42 26.52 12.90
CA THR A 48 -3.41 26.34 14.37
C THR A 48 -3.66 24.90 14.81
N TRP A 49 -4.53 24.12 14.14
CA TRP A 49 -4.63 22.68 14.45
C TRP A 49 -3.41 21.88 13.98
N TYR A 50 -2.73 22.34 12.94
CA TYR A 50 -1.45 21.76 12.56
C TYR A 50 -0.34 22.09 13.55
N GLU A 51 -0.32 23.24 14.22
CA GLU A 51 0.71 23.59 15.21
C GLU A 51 0.68 22.67 16.44
N GLU A 52 -0.52 22.41 16.99
CA GLU A 52 -0.68 21.47 18.10
C GLU A 52 -0.24 20.05 17.71
N ILE A 53 -0.52 19.61 16.48
CA ILE A 53 -0.13 18.29 15.94
C ILE A 53 1.37 18.27 15.59
N ALA A 54 1.91 19.35 15.05
CA ALA A 54 3.33 19.52 14.67
C ALA A 54 4.24 19.58 15.91
N GLY A 55 3.71 19.97 17.07
CA GLY A 55 4.43 19.88 18.34
C GLY A 55 4.57 18.44 18.87
N VAL A 56 3.68 17.52 18.45
CA VAL A 56 3.66 16.12 18.92
C VAL A 56 4.40 15.19 17.96
N VAL A 57 4.42 15.52 16.67
CA VAL A 57 5.07 14.72 15.61
C VAL A 57 5.97 15.63 14.77
N SER A 58 7.24 15.24 14.62
CA SER A 58 8.16 15.90 13.68
C SER A 58 7.60 15.79 12.27
N ASN A 59 7.27 16.93 11.66
CA ASN A 59 6.77 16.99 10.28
C ASN A 59 7.90 16.89 9.24
N ASP A 60 9.15 17.09 9.67
CA ASP A 60 10.32 16.98 8.81
C ASP A 60 10.77 15.52 8.69
N ASP A 61 10.81 15.02 7.45
CA ASP A 61 11.41 13.73 7.13
C ASP A 61 12.91 13.89 6.82
N ASP A 62 13.76 13.22 7.59
CA ASP A 62 15.20 13.15 7.32
C ASP A 62 15.51 12.00 6.34
N PRO A 63 15.87 12.27 5.08
CA PRO A 63 16.14 11.25 4.08
C PRO A 63 17.42 10.44 4.37
N ASN A 64 18.33 10.92 5.20
CA ASN A 64 19.60 10.24 5.52
C ASN A 64 19.48 9.25 6.69
N MET A 65 18.32 9.22 7.35
CA MET A 65 18.06 8.33 8.46
C MET A 65 18.08 6.86 8.01
N LEU A 66 18.82 6.02 8.75
CA LEU A 66 18.96 4.60 8.46
C LEU A 66 17.62 3.87 8.61
N CYS A 67 17.23 3.12 7.58
CA CYS A 67 16.02 2.27 7.57
C CYS A 67 16.35 0.78 7.65
N SER A 68 17.34 0.32 6.88
CA SER A 68 17.67 -1.10 6.73
C SER A 68 18.98 -1.41 7.44
N THR A 69 18.90 -1.93 8.66
CA THR A 69 20.06 -2.34 9.46
C THR A 69 19.96 -3.80 9.87
N PHE A 70 21.07 -4.37 10.35
CA PHE A 70 21.10 -5.76 10.81
C PHE A 70 20.02 -6.09 11.84
N ARG A 71 19.81 -5.21 12.84
CA ARG A 71 18.78 -5.40 13.88
C ARG A 71 17.37 -5.48 13.30
N VAL A 72 17.06 -4.71 12.25
CA VAL A 72 15.75 -4.76 11.58
C VAL A 72 15.52 -6.12 10.95
N TRP A 73 16.48 -6.61 10.18
CA TRP A 73 16.39 -7.93 9.55
C TRP A 73 16.34 -9.05 10.58
N PHE A 74 17.14 -8.96 11.64
CA PHE A 74 17.16 -9.95 12.72
C PHE A 74 15.81 -10.02 13.47
N ILE A 75 15.32 -8.88 13.97
CA ILE A 75 14.04 -8.81 14.71
C ILE A 75 12.87 -9.13 13.77
N GLY A 76 12.86 -8.56 12.57
CA GLY A 76 11.81 -8.73 11.56
C GLY A 76 11.68 -10.20 11.14
N LEU A 77 12.77 -10.86 10.77
CA LEU A 77 12.73 -12.27 10.38
C LEU A 77 12.32 -13.17 11.55
N PHE A 78 12.80 -12.91 12.76
CA PHE A 78 12.41 -13.66 13.95
C PHE A 78 10.89 -13.62 14.17
N PHE A 79 10.29 -12.42 14.11
CA PHE A 79 8.85 -12.28 14.28
C PHE A 79 8.06 -12.86 13.11
N VAL A 80 8.49 -12.62 11.87
CA VAL A 80 7.82 -13.18 10.68
C VAL A 80 7.76 -14.70 10.76
N VAL A 81 8.87 -15.37 11.07
CA VAL A 81 8.91 -16.84 11.17
C VAL A 81 8.02 -17.31 12.33
N SER A 82 8.17 -16.70 13.52
CA SER A 82 7.41 -17.12 14.71
C SER A 82 5.91 -16.93 14.54
N PHE A 83 5.47 -15.77 14.04
CA PHE A 83 4.05 -15.49 13.84
C PHE A 83 3.47 -16.34 12.72
N THR A 84 4.20 -16.56 11.62
CA THR A 84 3.72 -17.42 10.54
C THR A 84 3.47 -18.85 11.02
N VAL A 85 4.35 -19.40 11.87
CA VAL A 85 4.16 -20.72 12.48
C VAL A 85 2.91 -20.74 13.36
N VAL A 86 2.75 -19.76 14.23
CA VAL A 86 1.60 -19.66 15.13
C VAL A 86 0.29 -19.49 14.35
N ASN A 87 0.25 -18.54 13.41
CA ASN A 87 -0.92 -18.25 12.58
C ASN A 87 -1.32 -19.47 11.74
N THR A 88 -0.35 -20.16 11.12
CA THR A 88 -0.61 -21.38 10.34
C THR A 88 -1.07 -22.53 11.23
N TYR A 89 -0.53 -22.67 12.44
CA TYR A 89 -0.98 -23.70 13.38
C TYR A 89 -2.44 -23.48 13.81
N PHE A 90 -2.80 -22.26 14.19
CA PHE A 90 -4.16 -21.92 14.61
C PHE A 90 -5.15 -21.86 13.45
N HIS A 91 -4.68 -21.79 12.20
CA HIS A 91 -5.52 -21.79 11.01
C HIS A 91 -6.46 -23.01 10.94
N TYR A 92 -5.98 -24.19 11.36
CA TYR A 92 -6.75 -25.44 11.34
C TYR A 92 -7.65 -25.63 12.56
N ARG A 93 -7.69 -24.68 13.51
CA ARG A 93 -8.49 -24.78 14.73
C ARG A 93 -9.79 -24.00 14.59
N MET A 94 -10.88 -24.58 15.10
CA MET A 94 -12.22 -23.93 15.14
C MET A 94 -12.20 -22.59 15.88
N LYS A 95 -11.38 -22.47 16.93
CA LYS A 95 -11.10 -21.20 17.62
C LYS A 95 -9.71 -20.73 17.21
N ARG A 96 -9.65 -19.91 16.16
CA ARG A 96 -8.41 -19.38 15.61
C ARG A 96 -7.96 -18.15 16.41
N ILE A 97 -6.73 -18.22 16.94
CA ILE A 97 -6.02 -17.04 17.45
C ILE A 97 -5.22 -16.47 16.27
N VAL A 98 -5.36 -15.18 16.01
CA VAL A 98 -4.65 -14.49 14.92
C VAL A 98 -3.71 -13.46 15.54
N LEU A 99 -2.43 -13.55 15.19
CA LEU A 99 -1.42 -12.57 15.59
C LEU A 99 -1.16 -11.62 14.41
N ASP A 100 -1.73 -10.42 14.52
CA ASP A 100 -1.53 -9.32 13.57
C ASP A 100 -0.42 -8.35 14.01
N GLY A 101 0.01 -7.45 13.12
CA GLY A 101 1.13 -6.52 13.38
C GLY A 101 0.95 -5.56 14.56
N SER A 102 -0.28 -5.38 15.06
CA SER A 102 -0.55 -4.64 16.30
C SER A 102 0.18 -5.22 17.52
N HIS A 103 0.32 -6.55 17.59
CA HIS A 103 1.05 -7.22 18.67
C HIS A 103 2.55 -6.93 18.63
N ILE A 104 3.09 -6.70 17.43
CA ILE A 104 4.51 -6.48 17.21
C ILE A 104 4.87 -5.01 17.40
N PHE A 105 3.92 -4.09 17.22
CA PHE A 105 4.17 -2.65 17.34
C PHE A 105 4.87 -2.27 18.65
N LEU A 106 4.38 -2.76 19.80
CA LEU A 106 5.00 -2.47 21.11
C LEU A 106 6.28 -3.29 21.34
N LEU A 107 6.23 -4.58 21.02
CA LEU A 107 7.32 -5.51 21.32
C LEU A 107 8.59 -5.20 20.51
N SER A 108 8.42 -4.79 19.25
CA SER A 108 9.54 -4.41 18.37
C SER A 108 10.23 -3.14 18.84
N PHE A 109 9.51 -2.19 19.45
CA PHE A 109 10.10 -0.97 19.99
C PHE A 109 11.02 -1.28 21.19
N VAL A 110 10.53 -2.09 22.13
CA VAL A 110 11.30 -2.50 23.32
C VAL A 110 12.54 -3.29 22.90
N LEU A 111 12.37 -4.28 22.02
CA LEU A 111 13.48 -5.11 21.54
C LEU A 111 14.45 -4.32 20.66
N GLY A 112 13.96 -3.39 19.82
CA GLY A 112 14.80 -2.53 18.98
C GLY A 112 15.73 -1.65 19.81
N LYS A 113 15.19 -1.01 20.87
CA LYS A 113 16.00 -0.25 21.83
C LYS A 113 16.98 -1.13 22.61
N PHE A 114 16.54 -2.32 23.02
CA PHE A 114 17.40 -3.28 23.72
C PHE A 114 18.58 -3.73 22.83
N LEU A 115 18.33 -4.11 21.58
CA LEU A 115 19.39 -4.51 20.65
C LEU A 115 20.30 -3.33 20.28
N ALA A 116 19.78 -2.11 20.19
CA ALA A 116 20.60 -0.91 19.98
C ALA A 116 21.55 -0.64 21.16
N PHE A 117 21.21 -1.11 22.37
CA PHE A 117 22.08 -1.02 23.54
C PHE A 117 23.10 -2.16 23.59
N VAL A 118 22.69 -3.39 23.25
CA VAL A 118 23.52 -4.60 23.36
C VAL A 118 24.51 -4.76 22.19
N LEU A 119 24.14 -4.36 20.97
CA LEU A 119 24.96 -4.64 19.78
C LEU A 119 26.23 -3.78 19.71
N PRO A 120 27.38 -4.37 19.31
CA PRO A 120 28.63 -3.64 19.14
C PRO A 120 28.55 -2.58 18.04
N LYS A 121 29.08 -1.38 18.30
CA LYS A 121 29.16 -0.27 17.33
C LYS A 121 30.36 -0.37 16.38
N LYS A 122 31.16 -1.44 16.47
CA LYS A 122 32.38 -1.59 15.67
C LYS A 122 32.02 -1.87 14.21
N SER A 123 32.61 -1.11 13.30
CA SER A 123 32.53 -1.33 11.86
C SER A 123 33.62 -2.31 11.42
N PHE A 124 33.23 -3.38 10.75
CA PHE A 124 34.13 -4.34 10.14
C PHE A 124 34.20 -4.11 8.62
N ARG A 125 35.39 -4.21 8.04
CA ARG A 125 35.54 -4.23 6.59
C ARG A 125 35.18 -5.62 6.09
N LEU A 126 34.14 -5.73 5.27
CA LEU A 126 33.56 -7.02 4.83
C LEU A 126 34.52 -7.85 3.99
N TRP A 127 35.37 -7.19 3.19
CA TRP A 127 36.30 -7.85 2.29
C TRP A 127 37.63 -7.08 2.23
N PRO A 128 38.80 -7.75 2.19
CA PRO A 128 40.11 -7.09 2.20
C PRO A 128 40.30 -6.04 1.08
N ASN A 129 39.68 -6.26 -0.08
CA ASN A 129 39.82 -5.43 -1.28
C ASN A 129 38.58 -4.59 -1.61
N THR A 130 37.66 -4.37 -0.66
CA THR A 130 36.46 -3.56 -0.92
C THR A 130 36.24 -2.49 0.17
N ASN A 131 35.65 -1.36 -0.22
CA ASN A 131 35.35 -0.25 0.68
C ASN A 131 34.02 -0.40 1.45
N TYR A 132 33.43 -1.60 1.43
CA TYR A 132 32.21 -1.87 2.19
C TYR A 132 32.53 -2.09 3.67
N CYS A 133 32.15 -1.12 4.49
CA CYS A 133 32.18 -1.19 5.94
C CYS A 133 30.80 -1.58 6.46
N PHE A 134 30.71 -2.68 7.21
CA PHE A 134 29.49 -3.14 7.84
C PHE A 134 29.57 -2.96 9.36
N SER A 135 28.55 -2.33 9.92
CA SER A 135 28.39 -2.18 11.37
C SER A 135 27.12 -2.89 11.82
N PHE A 136 27.22 -3.65 12.90
CA PHE A 136 26.06 -4.28 13.54
C PHE A 136 25.14 -3.26 14.21
N ASN A 137 25.70 -2.12 14.64
CA ASN A 137 24.97 -1.05 15.30
C ASN A 137 25.44 0.31 14.78
N PRO A 138 24.92 0.76 13.63
CA PRO A 138 25.35 2.01 13.00
C PRO A 138 24.87 3.26 13.74
N GLY A 139 23.83 3.16 14.57
CA GLY A 139 23.25 4.31 15.27
C GLY A 139 22.08 3.93 16.18
N PRO A 140 21.46 4.91 16.86
CA PRO A 140 20.28 4.70 17.72
C PRO A 140 19.11 4.11 16.92
N PHE A 141 18.17 3.47 17.61
CA PHE A 141 16.99 2.88 16.98
C PHE A 141 16.07 3.96 16.42
N THR A 142 15.77 3.90 15.12
CA THR A 142 15.03 4.94 14.40
C THR A 142 13.56 4.57 14.19
N ILE A 143 12.73 5.57 13.87
CA ILE A 143 11.32 5.35 13.53
C ILE A 143 11.20 4.53 12.22
N LYS A 144 12.08 4.78 11.25
CA LYS A 144 12.06 4.07 9.96
C LYS A 144 12.37 2.58 10.13
N GLU A 145 13.30 2.24 11.02
CA GLU A 145 13.58 0.85 11.39
C GLU A 145 12.39 0.17 12.07
N HIS A 146 11.70 0.88 12.98
CA HIS A 146 10.51 0.38 13.66
C HIS A 146 9.37 0.09 12.68
N VAL A 147 9.07 1.05 11.81
CA VAL A 147 8.04 0.91 10.77
C VAL A 147 8.36 -0.26 9.84
N LEU A 148 9.63 -0.44 9.44
CA LEU A 148 10.04 -1.53 8.57
C LEU A 148 9.83 -2.90 9.24
N ILE A 149 10.14 -3.05 10.53
CA ILE A 149 9.88 -4.30 11.29
C ILE A 149 8.38 -4.61 11.32
N VAL A 150 7.54 -3.60 11.62
CA VAL A 150 6.08 -3.78 11.70
C VAL A 150 5.51 -4.13 10.31
N ALA A 151 6.01 -3.49 9.25
CA ALA A 151 5.62 -3.79 7.87
C ALA A 151 5.97 -5.24 7.48
N MET A 152 7.18 -5.71 7.79
CA MET A 152 7.58 -7.10 7.56
C MET A 152 6.65 -8.07 8.28
N ALA A 153 6.31 -7.77 9.54
CA ALA A 153 5.53 -8.69 10.34
C ALA A 153 4.05 -8.77 9.97
N ASN A 154 3.47 -7.71 9.39
CA ASN A 154 2.13 -7.75 8.81
C ASN A 154 2.00 -8.79 7.67
N LEU A 155 3.12 -9.27 7.12
CA LEU A 155 3.13 -10.30 6.07
C LEU A 155 3.00 -11.73 6.63
N SER A 156 2.97 -11.94 7.95
CA SER A 156 2.98 -13.25 8.61
C SER A 156 1.65 -14.03 8.58
N ASN A 157 0.83 -13.78 7.56
CA ASN A 157 -0.48 -14.43 7.38
C ASN A 157 -0.35 -15.84 6.78
N THR A 158 -1.33 -16.70 7.07
CA THR A 158 -1.39 -18.03 6.46
C THR A 158 -1.64 -17.93 4.95
N SER A 159 -0.84 -18.65 4.16
CA SER A 159 -0.94 -18.67 2.70
C SER A 159 -2.20 -19.40 2.23
N TYR A 160 -3.01 -18.77 1.37
CA TYR A 160 -4.15 -19.42 0.72
C TYR A 160 -3.75 -20.62 -0.17
N ALA A 161 -2.51 -20.64 -0.65
CA ALA A 161 -1.98 -21.74 -1.45
C ALA A 161 -1.92 -23.08 -0.68
N LEU A 162 -2.05 -23.06 0.65
CA LEU A 162 -2.14 -24.29 1.45
C LEU A 162 -3.43 -25.08 1.18
N ASN A 163 -4.55 -24.41 0.89
CA ASN A 163 -5.84 -25.06 0.68
C ASN A 163 -5.82 -26.18 -0.38
N PRO A 164 -5.35 -25.94 -1.63
CA PRO A 164 -5.28 -27.01 -2.63
C PRO A 164 -4.31 -28.13 -2.25
N ILE A 165 -3.21 -27.81 -1.52
CA ILE A 165 -2.25 -28.81 -1.04
C ILE A 165 -2.91 -29.70 0.02
N ASP A 166 -3.65 -29.11 0.94
CA ASP A 166 -4.37 -29.82 2.00
C ASP A 166 -5.48 -30.69 1.41
N VAL A 167 -6.23 -30.19 0.44
CA VAL A 167 -7.24 -30.98 -0.29
C VAL A 167 -6.59 -32.19 -0.96
N GLN A 168 -5.46 -32.00 -1.64
CA GLN A 168 -4.73 -33.11 -2.28
C GLN A 168 -4.23 -34.16 -1.27
N LYS A 169 -3.77 -33.72 -0.10
CA LYS A 169 -3.27 -34.60 0.95
C LYS A 169 -4.39 -35.36 1.67
N VAL A 170 -5.50 -34.68 2.00
CA VAL A 170 -6.61 -35.24 2.79
C VAL A 170 -7.57 -36.06 1.93
N TYR A 171 -8.03 -35.52 0.80
CA TYR A 171 -9.03 -36.18 -0.05
C TYR A 171 -8.40 -37.20 -1.00
N TYR A 172 -7.32 -36.82 -1.68
CA TYR A 172 -6.70 -37.66 -2.71
C TYR A 172 -5.58 -38.56 -2.17
N LYS A 173 -5.23 -38.45 -0.88
CA LYS A 173 -4.18 -39.22 -0.20
C LYS A 173 -2.83 -39.22 -0.93
N LYS A 174 -2.54 -38.18 -1.71
CA LYS A 174 -1.28 -38.02 -2.45
C LYS A 174 -0.36 -37.05 -1.71
N SER A 175 0.80 -37.53 -1.28
CA SER A 175 1.85 -36.68 -0.71
C SER A 175 2.65 -36.00 -1.83
N ILE A 176 2.69 -34.68 -1.82
CA ILE A 176 3.54 -33.88 -2.70
C ILE A 176 4.92 -33.73 -2.05
N HIS A 177 5.98 -33.72 -2.86
CA HIS A 177 7.34 -33.51 -2.36
C HIS A 177 7.46 -32.12 -1.67
N PRO A 178 8.05 -32.00 -0.47
CA PRO A 178 8.09 -30.73 0.29
C PRO A 178 8.68 -29.54 -0.47
N ILE A 179 9.69 -29.79 -1.32
CA ILE A 179 10.30 -28.75 -2.16
C ILE A 179 9.32 -28.19 -3.19
N LEU A 180 8.46 -29.05 -3.77
CA LEU A 180 7.44 -28.62 -4.72
C LEU A 180 6.35 -27.82 -4.00
N THR A 181 5.95 -28.26 -2.80
CA THR A 181 5.04 -27.51 -1.93
C THR A 181 5.60 -26.13 -1.59
N PHE A 182 6.87 -26.05 -1.20
CA PHE A 182 7.55 -24.78 -0.94
C PHE A 182 7.60 -23.88 -2.18
N GLY A 183 8.00 -24.43 -3.33
CA GLY A 183 8.05 -23.69 -4.59
C GLY A 183 6.69 -23.17 -5.03
N PHE A 184 5.63 -23.96 -4.86
CA PHE A 184 4.25 -23.55 -5.16
C PHE A 184 3.76 -22.42 -4.24
N ILE A 185 4.01 -22.54 -2.93
CA ILE A 185 3.67 -21.48 -1.99
C ILE A 185 4.47 -20.21 -2.30
N LEU A 186 5.78 -20.32 -2.52
CA LEU A 186 6.64 -19.19 -2.82
C LEU A 186 6.21 -18.47 -4.11
N SER A 187 5.94 -19.20 -5.19
CA SER A 187 5.52 -18.61 -6.46
C SER A 187 4.17 -17.89 -6.32
N SER A 188 3.21 -18.47 -5.61
CA SER A 188 1.90 -17.85 -5.38
C SER A 188 2.02 -16.49 -4.66
N GLN A 189 2.93 -16.39 -3.69
CA GLN A 189 3.16 -15.16 -2.93
C GLN A 189 3.91 -14.13 -3.77
N LEU A 190 4.95 -14.54 -4.50
CA LEU A 190 5.71 -13.65 -5.37
C LEU A 190 4.85 -13.03 -6.48
N ILE A 191 3.91 -13.79 -7.04
CA ILE A 191 2.95 -13.26 -8.03
C ILE A 191 2.09 -12.16 -7.39
N GLY A 192 1.57 -12.39 -6.18
CA GLY A 192 0.76 -11.40 -5.46
C GLY A 192 1.53 -10.09 -5.19
N TYR A 193 2.74 -10.21 -4.63
CA TYR A 193 3.59 -9.04 -4.36
C TYR A 193 4.05 -8.34 -5.64
N GLY A 194 4.32 -9.08 -6.71
CA GLY A 194 4.68 -8.53 -8.01
C GLY A 194 3.56 -7.64 -8.59
N ILE A 195 2.31 -8.12 -8.55
CA ILE A 195 1.15 -7.35 -9.02
C ILE A 195 0.94 -6.09 -8.16
N ALA A 196 1.07 -6.21 -6.83
CA ALA A 196 0.94 -5.07 -5.94
C ALA A 196 2.03 -4.00 -6.21
N ALA A 197 3.28 -4.44 -6.40
CA ALA A 197 4.38 -3.54 -6.74
C ALA A 197 4.17 -2.83 -8.08
N LEU A 198 3.68 -3.56 -9.10
CA LEU A 198 3.35 -2.97 -10.41
C LEU A 198 2.27 -1.90 -10.31
N LEU A 199 1.21 -2.15 -9.52
CA LEU A 199 0.13 -1.17 -9.29
C LEU A 199 0.66 0.09 -8.60
N VAL A 200 1.41 -0.07 -7.51
CA VAL A 200 1.99 1.07 -6.76
C VAL A 200 2.95 1.86 -7.64
N HIS A 201 3.83 1.19 -8.39
CA HIS A 201 4.76 1.84 -9.31
C HIS A 201 4.01 2.66 -10.37
N THR A 202 2.98 2.08 -10.98
CA THR A 202 2.19 2.76 -12.02
C THR A 202 1.47 3.98 -11.45
N ILE A 203 0.85 3.86 -10.27
CA ILE A 203 0.12 4.97 -9.64
C ILE A 203 1.07 6.08 -9.20
N LEU A 204 2.20 5.75 -8.58
CA LEU A 204 3.11 6.74 -8.00
C LEU A 204 3.90 7.50 -9.07
N TYR A 205 4.43 6.80 -10.07
CA TYR A 205 5.29 7.41 -11.09
C TYR A 205 4.51 7.93 -12.30
N HIS A 206 3.49 7.20 -12.75
CA HIS A 206 2.76 7.53 -13.97
C HIS A 206 1.32 8.04 -13.73
N GLY A 207 0.83 8.02 -12.48
CA GLY A 207 -0.57 8.39 -12.17
C GLY A 207 -1.00 9.76 -12.68
N LYS A 208 -0.14 10.78 -12.53
CA LYS A 208 -0.43 12.15 -12.99
C LYS A 208 -0.47 12.24 -14.52
N ASP A 209 0.45 11.56 -15.19
CA ASP A 209 0.52 11.54 -16.65
C ASP A 209 -0.67 10.78 -17.25
N ILE A 210 -1.04 9.64 -16.65
CA ILE A 210 -2.22 8.86 -17.04
C ILE A 210 -3.48 9.72 -16.92
N LEU A 211 -3.68 10.41 -15.80
CA LEU A 211 -4.85 11.26 -15.59
C LEU A 211 -4.89 12.43 -16.59
N LYS A 212 -3.74 13.07 -16.84
CA LYS A 212 -3.63 14.16 -17.82
C LYS A 212 -3.95 13.67 -19.23
N GLN A 213 -3.40 12.51 -19.62
CA GLN A 213 -3.60 11.92 -20.93
C GLN A 213 -5.02 11.39 -21.12
N PHE A 214 -5.61 10.77 -20.09
CA PHE A 214 -7.01 10.36 -20.09
C PHE A 214 -7.95 11.56 -20.27
N ARG A 215 -7.72 12.65 -19.53
CA ARG A 215 -8.50 13.88 -19.66
C ARG A 215 -8.35 14.54 -21.03
N THR A 216 -7.12 14.57 -21.56
CA THR A 216 -6.83 15.15 -22.88
C THR A 216 -7.44 14.31 -23.99
N SER A 217 -7.38 12.98 -23.89
CA SER A 217 -7.99 12.05 -24.85
C SER A 217 -9.52 12.21 -24.93
N LEU A 218 -10.18 12.41 -23.77
CA LEU A 218 -11.61 12.68 -23.73
C LEU A 218 -12.01 14.00 -24.41
N GLN A 219 -11.14 15.02 -24.39
CA GLN A 219 -11.43 16.34 -24.97
C GLN A 219 -10.96 16.50 -26.42
N ASN A 220 -9.87 15.83 -26.83
CA ASN A 220 -9.19 16.02 -28.11
C ASN A 220 -9.22 14.79 -29.02
N ARG A 221 -10.21 13.90 -28.86
CA ARG A 221 -10.35 12.65 -29.66
C ARG A 221 -10.25 12.86 -31.17
N ASP A 222 -10.70 14.02 -31.68
CA ASP A 222 -10.81 14.29 -33.12
C ASP A 222 -9.63 15.09 -33.71
N ASN A 223 -8.71 15.59 -32.87
CA ASN A 223 -7.66 16.51 -33.30
C ASN A 223 -6.34 15.82 -33.73
N ASP A 224 -6.19 14.53 -33.47
CA ASP A 224 -4.99 13.77 -33.87
C ASP A 224 -5.07 13.32 -35.34
N ILE A 225 -4.00 13.53 -36.11
CA ILE A 225 -3.83 13.03 -37.48
C ILE A 225 -4.01 11.51 -37.54
N HIS A 226 -3.57 10.76 -36.53
CA HIS A 226 -3.75 9.32 -36.47
C HIS A 226 -5.22 8.94 -36.36
N CYS A 227 -6.01 9.61 -35.53
CA CYS A 227 -7.45 9.38 -35.42
C CYS A 227 -8.16 9.72 -36.73
N ARG A 228 -7.77 10.81 -37.40
CA ARG A 228 -8.33 11.20 -38.71
C ARG A 228 -7.98 10.21 -39.83
N LEU A 229 -6.76 9.68 -39.82
CA LEU A 229 -6.34 8.63 -40.76
C LEU A 229 -7.05 7.30 -40.47
N MET A 230 -7.27 6.98 -39.20
CA MET A 230 -7.99 5.77 -38.78
C MET A 230 -9.49 5.84 -39.06
N ALA A 231 -10.10 7.03 -39.03
CA ALA A 231 -11.52 7.23 -39.38
C ALA A 231 -11.88 6.88 -40.84
N ARG A 232 -10.87 6.62 -41.70
CA ARG A 232 -11.08 6.11 -43.07
C ARG A 232 -11.43 4.61 -43.10
N TYR A 233 -11.08 3.87 -42.05
CA TYR A 233 -11.35 2.44 -41.95
C TYR A 233 -12.59 2.22 -41.10
N ASP A 234 -13.50 1.36 -41.57
CA ASP A 234 -14.69 0.99 -40.81
C ASP A 234 -14.27 0.29 -39.52
N GLU A 235 -14.82 0.74 -38.39
CA GLU A 235 -14.56 0.13 -37.09
C GLU A 235 -15.08 -1.31 -37.09
N THR A 236 -14.26 -2.24 -36.60
CA THR A 236 -14.65 -3.65 -36.47
C THR A 236 -15.92 -3.73 -35.60
N PRO A 237 -16.94 -4.51 -35.99
CA PRO A 237 -18.18 -4.58 -35.24
C PRO A 237 -17.98 -4.95 -33.77
N GLU A 238 -18.53 -4.12 -32.86
CA GLU A 238 -18.42 -4.29 -31.41
C GLU A 238 -19.03 -5.61 -30.90
N TRP A 239 -19.99 -6.18 -31.65
CA TRP A 239 -20.66 -7.41 -31.26
C TRP A 239 -19.70 -8.61 -31.22
N TRP A 240 -18.63 -8.61 -32.01
CA TRP A 240 -17.66 -9.71 -32.01
C TRP A 240 -16.89 -9.78 -30.68
N PHE A 241 -16.43 -8.63 -30.17
CA PHE A 241 -15.80 -8.54 -28.85
C PHE A 241 -16.77 -8.83 -27.72
N THR A 242 -18.03 -8.38 -27.86
CA THR A 242 -19.10 -8.68 -26.90
C THR A 242 -19.33 -10.18 -26.79
N ILE A 243 -19.36 -10.91 -27.92
CA ILE A 243 -19.45 -12.38 -27.92
C ILE A 243 -18.22 -13.02 -27.29
N LEU A 244 -17.02 -12.57 -27.66
CA LEU A 244 -15.77 -13.09 -27.07
C LEU A 244 -15.68 -12.89 -25.56
N PHE A 245 -16.33 -11.86 -25.01
CA PHE A 245 -16.36 -11.62 -23.58
C PHE A 245 -17.48 -12.41 -22.88
N ILE A 246 -18.71 -12.34 -23.41
CA ILE A 246 -19.90 -12.92 -22.78
C ILE A 246 -19.92 -14.45 -22.91
N LEU A 247 -19.52 -15.01 -24.06
CA LEU A 247 -19.56 -16.46 -24.29
C LEU A 247 -18.72 -17.25 -23.28
N PRO A 248 -17.42 -16.97 -23.08
CA PRO A 248 -16.63 -17.68 -22.06
C PRO A 248 -17.06 -17.34 -20.63
N MET A 249 -17.59 -16.14 -20.39
CA MET A 249 -18.16 -15.78 -19.09
C MET A 249 -19.36 -16.67 -18.74
N VAL A 250 -20.29 -16.85 -19.67
CA VAL A 250 -21.48 -17.69 -19.47
C VAL A 250 -21.08 -19.17 -19.34
N ILE A 251 -20.16 -19.65 -20.19
CA ILE A 251 -19.65 -21.03 -20.07
C ILE A 251 -19.03 -21.25 -18.68
N SER A 252 -18.20 -20.31 -18.22
CA SER A 252 -17.58 -20.38 -16.89
C SER A 252 -18.62 -20.36 -15.76
N MET A 253 -19.67 -19.56 -15.91
CA MET A 253 -20.77 -19.48 -14.93
C MET A 253 -21.57 -20.79 -14.86
N VAL A 254 -21.84 -21.42 -16.00
CA VAL A 254 -22.53 -22.71 -16.09
C VAL A 254 -21.67 -23.81 -15.44
N VAL A 255 -20.36 -23.84 -15.72
CA VAL A 255 -19.44 -24.80 -15.09
C VAL A 255 -19.42 -24.62 -13.57
N CYS A 256 -19.35 -23.38 -13.07
CA CYS A 256 -19.40 -23.11 -11.63
C CYS A 256 -20.71 -23.53 -10.97
N TYR A 257 -21.85 -23.38 -11.67
CA TYR A 257 -23.14 -23.82 -11.17
C TYR A 257 -23.21 -25.35 -11.01
N PHE A 258 -22.76 -26.11 -12.00
CA PHE A 258 -22.79 -27.57 -11.95
C PHE A 258 -21.74 -28.18 -11.02
N SER A 259 -20.59 -27.53 -10.86
CA SER A 259 -19.46 -28.12 -10.16
C SER A 259 -19.51 -27.92 -8.64
N GLU A 260 -20.41 -27.08 -8.11
CA GLU A 260 -20.56 -26.65 -6.70
C GLU A 260 -19.26 -26.20 -5.98
N LEU A 261 -18.14 -26.18 -6.68
CA LEU A 261 -16.79 -25.88 -6.19
C LEU A 261 -16.61 -24.40 -5.84
N LEU A 262 -17.28 -23.51 -6.58
CA LEU A 262 -17.19 -22.06 -6.40
C LEU A 262 -18.53 -21.41 -6.73
N SER A 263 -19.02 -20.52 -5.86
CA SER A 263 -20.25 -19.79 -6.15
C SER A 263 -20.09 -18.89 -7.38
N TRP A 264 -21.08 -18.90 -8.27
CA TRP A 264 -21.05 -18.19 -9.56
C TRP A 264 -20.75 -16.69 -9.44
N TYR A 265 -21.18 -16.03 -8.36
CA TYR A 265 -21.00 -14.59 -8.16
C TYR A 265 -19.54 -14.18 -7.98
N TYR A 266 -18.63 -15.09 -7.57
CA TYR A 266 -17.20 -14.79 -7.47
C TYR A 266 -16.58 -14.46 -8.85
N LEU A 267 -17.13 -15.02 -9.94
CA LEU A 267 -16.69 -14.68 -11.30
C LEU A 267 -17.01 -13.23 -11.67
N LEU A 268 -18.18 -12.73 -11.26
CA LEU A 268 -18.57 -11.34 -11.51
C LEU A 268 -17.68 -10.35 -10.76
N ILE A 269 -17.24 -10.72 -9.56
CA ILE A 269 -16.32 -9.90 -8.75
C ILE A 269 -14.90 -9.94 -9.32
N ALA A 270 -14.48 -11.04 -9.94
CA ALA A 270 -13.14 -11.18 -10.50
C ALA A 270 -12.90 -10.31 -11.74
N ILE A 271 -13.94 -10.06 -12.56
CA ILE A 271 -13.85 -9.24 -13.78
C ILE A 271 -13.32 -7.82 -13.50
N PRO A 272 -13.90 -7.00 -12.60
CA PRO A 272 -13.41 -5.66 -12.33
C PRO A 272 -12.00 -5.68 -11.72
N ILE A 273 -11.67 -6.68 -10.89
CA ILE A 273 -10.31 -6.86 -10.36
C ILE A 273 -9.32 -7.11 -11.49
N GLY A 274 -9.71 -7.89 -12.51
CA GLY A 274 -8.92 -8.13 -13.71
C GLY A 274 -8.70 -6.86 -14.53
N LEU A 275 -9.77 -6.07 -14.77
CA LEU A 275 -9.69 -4.83 -15.54
C LEU A 275 -8.72 -3.81 -14.94
N VAL A 276 -8.71 -3.68 -13.60
CA VAL A 276 -7.77 -2.78 -12.89
C VAL A 276 -6.31 -3.18 -13.15
N ARG A 277 -6.02 -4.47 -13.36
CA ARG A 277 -4.65 -4.97 -13.61
C ARG A 277 -4.18 -4.77 -15.06
N ILE A 278 -5.09 -4.68 -16.01
CA ILE A 278 -4.74 -4.51 -17.43
C ILE A 278 -4.10 -3.13 -17.67
N LEU A 279 -4.56 -2.10 -16.97
CA LEU A 279 -4.07 -0.72 -17.11
C LEU A 279 -2.56 -0.60 -16.80
N PRO A 280 -2.06 -1.02 -15.63
CA PRO A 280 -0.63 -1.06 -15.34
C PRO A 280 0.20 -1.85 -16.33
N LEU A 281 -0.29 -3.02 -16.76
CA LEU A 281 0.42 -3.90 -17.69
C LEU A 281 0.56 -3.24 -19.07
N GLY A 282 -0.48 -2.59 -19.57
CA GLY A 282 -0.45 -1.86 -20.84
C GLY A 282 0.54 -0.69 -20.81
N ILE A 283 0.59 0.05 -19.70
CA ILE A 283 1.52 1.18 -19.53
C ILE A 283 2.97 0.69 -19.43
N LEU A 284 3.20 -0.40 -18.72
CA LEU A 284 4.53 -1.01 -18.62
C LEU A 284 5.01 -1.50 -20.00
N GLY A 285 4.16 -2.19 -20.77
CA GLY A 285 4.48 -2.62 -22.14
C GLY A 285 4.80 -1.44 -23.06
N GLY A 286 4.00 -0.37 -22.98
CA GLY A 286 4.21 0.84 -23.78
C GLY A 286 5.48 1.62 -23.40
N SER A 287 5.84 1.68 -22.11
CA SER A 287 7.02 2.43 -21.63
C SER A 287 8.33 1.68 -21.80
N THR A 288 8.31 0.35 -21.72
CA THR A 288 9.52 -0.49 -21.86
C THR A 288 9.84 -0.84 -23.31
N GLY A 289 8.92 -0.58 -24.25
CA GLY A 289 9.08 -0.95 -25.66
C GLY A 289 9.09 -2.46 -25.91
N ILE A 290 8.81 -3.25 -24.86
CA ILE A 290 8.65 -4.70 -24.93
C ILE A 290 7.16 -4.91 -25.21
N ASN A 291 6.83 -5.32 -26.43
CA ASN A 291 5.49 -5.82 -26.73
C ASN A 291 5.26 -7.09 -25.88
N PRO A 292 4.27 -7.09 -24.97
CA PRO A 292 3.90 -8.27 -24.21
C PRO A 292 3.28 -9.37 -25.10
#